data_AF-A0A0G0FQ45-F1
#
_entry.id   AF-A0A0G0FQ45-F1
#
_cell.length_a   1.000
_cell.length_b   1.000
_cell.length_c   1.000
_cell.angle_alpha   90.00
_cell.angle_beta   90.00
_cell.angle_gamma   90.00
#
_symmetry.space_group_name_H-M   'P 1'
#
loop_
_entity.id
_entity.type
_entity.pdbx_description
1 polymer ?
#
loop_
_entity_poly.entity_id
_entity_poly.type
_entity_poly.pdbx_seq_one_letter_code
_entity_poly.pdbx_strand_id
1 'polypeptide(L)'
;MKKNVLFLSIILVASSLVAVFSRQIGICPSYSYSDCADFFDTLFMIIFPAIPLFIFSLITYPMKENVFQAWWQFTRVWIPISMLAILIAPSYSHNWMFPIEKGTVASFSSLIYIITNILIIFSRYYALKKGYSYSVGVLFSVFIISFIIAVFIFISLARML
;
A
#
# COMPACT_ATOMS: atom_id res chain seq x y z
N MET A 1 20.50 -12.43 -4.52
CA MET A 1 19.04 -12.45 -4.79
C MET A 1 18.42 -11.07 -5.00
N LYS A 2 18.76 -10.02 -4.22
CA LYS A 2 18.17 -8.66 -4.35
C LYS A 2 18.25 -8.05 -5.77
N LYS A 3 19.34 -8.31 -6.51
CA LYS A 3 19.54 -7.80 -7.89
C LYS A 3 18.54 -8.36 -8.92
N ASN A 4 18.17 -9.64 -8.80
CA ASN A 4 17.24 -10.28 -9.75
C ASN A 4 15.81 -9.77 -9.57
N VAL A 5 15.40 -9.52 -8.31
CA VAL A 5 14.08 -8.95 -8.00
C VAL A 5 13.96 -7.51 -8.53
N LEU A 6 15.03 -6.72 -8.39
CA LEU A 6 15.08 -5.36 -8.91
C LEU A 6 15.03 -5.35 -10.45
N PHE A 7 15.79 -6.23 -11.11
CA PHE A 7 15.75 -6.36 -12.56
C PHE A 7 14.37 -6.80 -13.08
N LEU A 8 13.75 -7.79 -12.44
CA LEU A 8 12.43 -8.29 -12.82
C LEU A 8 11.33 -7.23 -12.65
N SER A 9 11.40 -6.47 -11.55
CA SER A 9 10.45 -5.39 -11.29
C SER A 9 10.63 -4.20 -12.26
N ILE A 10 11.86 -3.86 -12.66
CA ILE A 10 12.11 -2.88 -13.74
C ILE A 10 11.44 -3.33 -15.04
N ILE A 11 11.63 -4.60 -15.44
CA ILE A 11 11.04 -5.15 -16.66
C ILE A 11 9.51 -5.08 -16.60
N LEU A 12 8.91 -5.48 -15.46
CA LEU A 12 7.45 -5.41 -15.32
C LEU A 12 6.94 -3.97 -15.43
N VAL A 13 7.59 -3.01 -14.77
CA VAL A 13 7.18 -1.60 -14.87
C VAL A 13 7.34 -1.08 -16.29
N ALA A 14 8.46 -1.37 -16.95
CA ALA A 14 8.66 -1.01 -18.35
C ALA A 14 7.55 -1.58 -19.25
N SER A 15 7.19 -2.85 -19.06
CA SER A 15 6.11 -3.49 -19.82
C SER A 15 4.73 -2.85 -19.54
N SER A 16 4.45 -2.46 -18.30
CA SER A 16 3.20 -1.76 -17.96
C SER A 16 3.11 -0.37 -18.60
N LEU A 17 4.23 0.36 -18.69
CA LEU A 17 4.27 1.66 -19.35
C LEU A 17 3.98 1.50 -20.84
N VAL A 18 4.59 0.51 -21.50
CA VAL A 18 4.31 0.21 -22.91
C VAL A 18 2.83 -0.14 -23.11
N ALA A 19 2.22 -0.91 -22.20
CA ALA A 19 0.80 -1.25 -22.28
C ALA A 19 -0.11 0.00 -22.15
N VAL A 20 0.17 0.89 -21.19
CA VAL A 20 -0.59 2.15 -20.99
C VAL A 20 -0.44 3.11 -22.17
N PHE A 21 0.78 3.23 -22.70
CA PHE A 21 1.07 4.14 -23.81
C PHE A 21 0.79 3.53 -25.19
N SER A 22 0.36 2.27 -25.27
CA SER A 22 0.09 1.55 -26.54
C SER A 22 -0.80 2.34 -27.51
N ARG A 23 -1.81 3.04 -26.97
CA ARG A 23 -2.72 3.91 -27.73
C ARG A 23 -2.03 5.13 -28.35
N GLN A 24 -1.06 5.72 -27.66
CA GLN A 24 -0.36 6.93 -28.12
C GLN A 24 0.78 6.60 -29.10
N ILE A 25 1.38 5.41 -28.97
CA ILE A 25 2.49 4.96 -29.81
C ILE A 25 1.99 4.43 -31.17
N GLY A 26 0.67 4.29 -31.36
CA GLY A 26 0.07 3.80 -32.61
C GLY A 26 0.29 2.30 -32.86
N ILE A 27 0.50 1.52 -31.79
CA ILE A 27 0.73 0.07 -31.87
C ILE A 27 -0.52 -0.68 -32.35
N CYS A 28 -1.70 -0.17 -32.02
CA CYS A 28 -2.97 -0.72 -32.48
C CYS A 28 -3.42 -0.05 -33.78
N PRO A 29 -3.56 -0.80 -34.89
CA PRO A 29 -4.04 -0.25 -36.14
C PRO A 29 -5.54 0.04 -36.08
N SER A 30 -5.99 1.05 -36.82
CA SER A 30 -7.36 1.56 -36.80
C SER A 30 -8.44 0.55 -37.20
N TYR A 31 -8.10 -0.53 -37.92
CA TYR A 31 -9.06 -1.56 -38.35
C TYR A 31 -9.32 -2.66 -37.31
N SER A 32 -8.49 -2.79 -36.26
CA SER A 32 -8.63 -3.78 -35.18
C SER A 32 -8.43 -3.13 -33.81
N TYR A 33 -8.90 -1.88 -33.70
CA TYR A 33 -8.66 -1.04 -32.54
C TYR A 33 -9.28 -1.62 -31.24
N SER A 34 -10.49 -2.20 -31.31
CA SER A 34 -11.19 -2.75 -30.13
C SER A 34 -10.42 -3.88 -29.47
N ASP A 35 -10.03 -4.88 -30.26
CA ASP A 35 -9.49 -6.15 -29.74
C ASP A 35 -8.05 -5.94 -29.25
N CYS A 36 -7.29 -5.11 -29.98
CA CYS A 36 -5.95 -4.72 -29.58
C CYS A 36 -5.96 -3.91 -28.27
N ALA A 37 -6.86 -2.94 -28.13
CA ALA A 37 -6.97 -2.15 -26.90
C ALA A 37 -7.38 -3.01 -25.70
N ASP A 38 -8.34 -3.94 -25.88
CA ASP A 38 -8.82 -4.81 -24.80
C ASP A 38 -7.73 -5.78 -24.30
N PHE A 39 -6.90 -6.27 -25.22
CA PHE A 39 -5.73 -7.08 -24.86
C PHE A 39 -4.73 -6.29 -23.99
N PHE A 40 -4.38 -5.06 -24.37
CA PHE A 40 -3.46 -4.23 -23.60
C PHE A 40 -4.04 -3.78 -22.26
N ASP A 41 -5.34 -3.48 -22.19
CA ASP A 41 -6.02 -3.13 -20.94
C ASP A 41 -6.06 -4.31 -19.97
N THR A 42 -6.34 -5.52 -20.47
CA THR A 42 -6.28 -6.76 -19.67
C THR A 42 -4.87 -7.03 -19.17
N LEU A 43 -3.87 -6.89 -20.05
CA LEU A 43 -2.46 -7.08 -19.70
C LEU A 43 -2.00 -6.05 -18.65
N PHE A 44 -2.45 -4.81 -18.76
CA PHE A 44 -2.20 -3.78 -17.76
C PHE A 44 -2.81 -4.14 -16.41
N MET A 45 -4.06 -4.60 -16.35
CA MET A 45 -4.69 -5.02 -15.09
C MET A 45 -3.91 -6.14 -14.37
N ILE A 46 -3.38 -7.10 -15.12
CA ILE A 46 -2.57 -8.20 -14.57
C ILE A 46 -1.23 -7.68 -14.02
N ILE A 47 -0.61 -6.72 -14.70
CA ILE A 47 0.71 -6.19 -14.34
C ILE A 47 0.63 -5.06 -13.33
N PHE A 48 -0.52 -4.39 -13.18
CA PHE A 48 -0.76 -3.31 -12.24
C PHE A 48 -0.26 -3.56 -10.81
N PRO A 49 -0.52 -4.72 -10.17
CA PRO A 49 0.00 -5.01 -8.83
C PRO A 49 1.53 -5.10 -8.74
N ALA A 50 2.26 -5.14 -9.86
CA ALA A 50 3.72 -5.11 -9.85
C ALA A 50 4.31 -3.71 -9.64
N ILE A 51 3.56 -2.65 -9.91
CA ILE A 51 3.99 -1.27 -9.67
C ILE A 51 4.29 -1.04 -8.17
N PRO A 52 3.38 -1.37 -7.22
CA PRO A 52 3.70 -1.23 -5.80
C PRO A 52 4.83 -2.17 -5.36
N LEU A 53 4.98 -3.36 -5.97
CA LEU A 53 6.12 -4.25 -5.72
C LEU A 53 7.45 -3.63 -6.16
N PHE A 54 7.48 -2.90 -7.27
CA PHE A 54 8.66 -2.19 -7.74
C PHE A 54 9.05 -1.05 -6.79
N ILE A 55 8.09 -0.20 -6.41
CA ILE A 55 8.31 0.88 -5.43
C ILE A 55 8.84 0.27 -4.13
N PHE A 56 8.22 -0.83 -3.69
CA PHE A 56 8.63 -1.54 -2.50
C PHE A 56 10.07 -2.08 -2.59
N SER A 57 10.45 -2.68 -3.73
CA SER A 57 11.82 -3.13 -3.98
C SER A 57 12.81 -1.97 -3.96
N LEU A 58 12.43 -0.80 -4.50
CA LEU A 58 13.29 0.37 -4.54
C LEU A 58 13.55 0.95 -3.13
N ILE A 59 12.51 1.00 -2.30
CA ILE A 59 12.60 1.49 -0.91
C ILE A 59 13.40 0.52 -0.02
N THR A 60 13.23 -0.78 -0.22
CA THR A 60 13.89 -1.80 0.61
C THR A 60 15.33 -2.10 0.21
N TYR A 61 15.74 -1.76 -1.02
CA TYR A 61 17.10 -1.98 -1.50
C TYR A 61 18.19 -1.26 -0.66
N PRO A 62 18.07 0.04 -0.32
CA PRO A 62 19.05 0.74 0.52
C PRO A 62 18.90 0.49 2.03
N MET A 63 17.87 -0.24 2.47
CA MET A 63 17.57 -0.42 3.89
C MET A 63 18.57 -1.38 4.57
N LYS A 64 19.08 -0.98 5.74
CA LYS A 64 19.84 -1.87 6.63
C LYS A 64 18.92 -2.94 7.22
N GLU A 65 19.45 -4.15 7.41
CA GLU A 65 18.70 -5.34 7.87
C GLU A 65 17.88 -5.07 9.15
N ASN A 66 18.46 -4.32 10.11
CA ASN A 66 17.81 -3.97 11.39
C ASN A 66 16.55 -3.10 11.21
N VAL A 67 16.51 -2.27 10.18
CA VAL A 67 15.36 -1.40 9.87
C VAL A 67 14.32 -2.21 9.11
N PHE A 68 14.75 -3.02 8.16
CA PHE A 68 13.89 -3.91 7.40
C PHE A 68 13.12 -4.89 8.30
N GLN A 69 13.78 -5.50 9.28
CA GLN A 69 13.15 -6.46 10.18
C GLN A 69 12.06 -5.81 11.05
N ALA A 70 12.30 -4.59 11.54
CA ALA A 70 11.31 -3.84 12.31
C ALA A 70 10.10 -3.42 11.45
N TRP A 71 10.37 -2.92 10.25
CA TRP A 71 9.35 -2.57 9.27
C TRP A 71 8.51 -3.79 8.82
N TRP A 72 9.15 -4.95 8.67
CA TRP A 72 8.49 -6.19 8.27
C TRP A 72 7.57 -6.74 9.36
N GLN A 73 8.01 -6.70 10.63
CA GLN A 73 7.15 -7.07 11.76
C GLN A 73 5.91 -6.17 11.84
N PHE A 74 6.09 -4.86 11.63
CA PHE A 74 4.99 -3.90 11.54
C PHE A 74 3.98 -4.30 10.45
N THR A 75 4.49 -4.45 9.23
CA THR A 75 3.68 -4.68 8.04
C THR A 75 2.94 -6.02 8.08
N ARG A 76 3.59 -7.07 8.60
CA ARG A 76 3.00 -8.41 8.75
C ARG A 76 1.72 -8.42 9.61
N VAL A 77 1.68 -7.57 10.64
CA VAL A 77 0.51 -7.48 11.54
C VAL A 77 -0.48 -6.43 11.02
N TRP A 78 0.01 -5.32 10.46
CA TRP A 78 -0.86 -4.24 9.98
C TRP A 78 -1.71 -4.63 8.78
N ILE A 79 -1.15 -5.34 7.80
CA ILE A 79 -1.88 -5.78 6.59
C ILE A 79 -3.15 -6.57 6.93
N PRO A 80 -3.11 -7.67 7.70
CA PRO A 80 -4.32 -8.41 8.03
C PRO A 80 -5.31 -7.59 8.86
N ILE A 81 -4.83 -6.72 9.76
CA ILE A 81 -5.70 -5.80 10.51
C ILE A 81 -6.43 -4.83 9.59
N SER A 82 -5.72 -4.21 8.63
CA SER A 82 -6.34 -3.31 7.65
C SER A 82 -7.34 -4.04 6.76
N MET A 83 -7.04 -5.27 6.36
CA MET A 83 -7.93 -6.09 5.54
C MET A 83 -9.21 -6.45 6.31
N LEU A 84 -9.10 -6.82 7.60
CA LEU A 84 -10.26 -7.04 8.46
C LEU A 84 -11.10 -5.77 8.63
N ALA A 85 -10.45 -4.62 8.85
CA ALA A 85 -11.16 -3.34 8.97
C ALA A 85 -11.96 -2.99 7.70
N ILE A 86 -11.39 -3.24 6.52
CA ILE A 86 -12.08 -3.03 5.23
C ILE A 86 -13.22 -4.01 5.03
N LEU A 87 -13.06 -5.28 5.44
CA LEU A 87 -14.09 -6.31 5.32
C LEU A 87 -15.31 -6.06 6.21
N ILE A 88 -15.10 -5.48 7.39
CA ILE A 88 -16.16 -5.14 8.35
C ILE A 88 -16.89 -3.84 7.93
N ALA A 89 -16.29 -3.02 7.08
CA ALA A 89 -16.89 -1.76 6.66
C ALA A 89 -18.15 -1.97 5.80
N PRO A 90 -19.25 -1.24 6.07
CA PRO A 90 -20.50 -1.34 5.31
C PRO A 90 -20.31 -0.88 3.86
N SER A 91 -21.05 -1.47 2.92
CA SER A 91 -20.94 -1.17 1.48
C SER A 91 -21.86 -0.06 0.99
N TYR A 92 -22.85 0.37 1.77
CA TYR A 92 -23.82 1.38 1.34
C TYR A 92 -24.25 2.25 2.54
N SER A 93 -24.05 3.57 2.43
CA SER A 93 -24.63 4.55 3.36
C SER A 93 -25.33 5.65 2.54
N HIS A 94 -26.54 5.37 2.05
CA HIS A 94 -27.27 6.33 1.21
C HIS A 94 -27.83 7.54 1.98
N ASN A 95 -27.84 7.54 3.32
CA ASN A 95 -28.53 8.55 4.14
C ASN A 95 -27.71 9.13 5.31
N TRP A 96 -26.38 8.99 5.32
CA TRP A 96 -25.56 9.49 6.43
C TRP A 96 -24.78 10.75 6.05
N MET A 97 -24.68 11.69 7.00
CA MET A 97 -23.97 12.97 6.86
C MET A 97 -22.47 12.79 6.55
N PHE A 98 -21.93 11.60 6.78
CA PHE A 98 -20.63 11.14 6.28
C PHE A 98 -20.83 9.81 5.54
N PRO A 99 -20.69 9.77 4.21
CA PRO A 99 -20.80 8.51 3.48
C PRO A 99 -19.60 7.62 3.84
N ILE A 100 -19.82 6.63 4.71
CA ILE A 100 -18.82 5.62 5.07
C ILE A 100 -18.83 4.57 3.97
N GLU A 101 -18.18 4.90 2.86
CA GLU A 101 -17.90 3.94 1.80
C GLU A 101 -16.63 3.15 2.14
N LYS A 102 -16.57 1.90 1.68
CA LYS A 102 -15.35 1.06 1.76
C LYS A 102 -14.11 1.79 1.26
N GLY A 103 -14.26 2.68 0.27
CA GLY A 103 -13.21 3.53 -0.26
C GLY A 103 -12.63 4.50 0.78
N THR A 104 -13.46 5.08 1.64
CA THR A 104 -13.02 6.03 2.69
C THR A 104 -12.20 5.31 3.75
N VAL A 105 -12.63 4.12 4.20
CA VAL A 105 -11.89 3.31 5.19
C VAL A 105 -10.55 2.84 4.62
N ALA A 106 -10.52 2.39 3.36
CA ALA A 106 -9.28 2.01 2.68
C ALA A 106 -8.32 3.21 2.52
N SER A 107 -8.84 4.38 2.16
CA SER A 107 -8.04 5.60 2.01
C SER A 107 -7.45 6.06 3.35
N PHE A 108 -8.25 6.05 4.41
CA PHE A 108 -7.80 6.45 5.75
C PHE A 108 -6.77 5.46 6.33
N SER A 109 -7.00 4.15 6.14
CA SER A 109 -6.03 3.11 6.51
C SER A 109 -4.70 3.29 5.78
N SER A 110 -4.75 3.63 4.49
CA SER A 110 -3.56 3.89 3.68
C SER A 110 -2.78 5.11 4.15
N LEU A 111 -3.47 6.21 4.50
CA LEU A 111 -2.85 7.40 5.07
C LEU A 111 -2.12 7.10 6.38
N ILE A 112 -2.79 6.38 7.29
CA ILE A 112 -2.18 5.99 8.57
C ILE A 112 -0.97 5.10 8.33
N TYR A 113 -1.07 4.12 7.43
CA TYR A 113 0.05 3.25 7.06
C TYR A 113 1.26 4.04 6.57
N ILE A 114 1.06 5.04 5.71
CA ILE A 114 2.15 5.90 5.20
C ILE A 114 2.79 6.70 6.35
N ILE A 115 1.98 7.33 7.20
CA ILE A 115 2.49 8.14 8.33
C ILE A 115 3.31 7.27 9.28
N THR A 116 2.79 6.09 9.66
CA THR A 116 3.49 5.19 10.59
C THR A 116 4.78 4.66 9.97
N ASN A 117 4.79 4.35 8.67
CA ASN A 117 6.01 3.95 7.97
C ASN A 117 7.09 5.02 8.01
N ILE A 118 6.73 6.27 7.71
CA ILE A 118 7.68 7.39 7.75
C ILE A 118 8.24 7.55 9.18
N LEU A 119 7.39 7.48 10.20
CA LEU A 119 7.83 7.57 11.61
C LEU A 119 8.80 6.45 12.00
N ILE A 120 8.55 5.21 11.59
CA ILE A 120 9.45 4.07 11.86
C ILE A 120 10.80 4.27 11.16
N ILE A 121 10.80 4.66 9.89
CA ILE A 121 12.03 4.88 9.11
C ILE A 121 12.84 6.02 9.73
N PHE A 122 12.18 7.15 10.03
CA PHE A 122 12.83 8.33 10.57
C PHE A 122 13.38 8.09 11.97
N SER A 123 12.59 7.51 12.88
CA SER A 123 13.06 7.18 14.24
C SER A 123 14.27 6.26 14.23
N ARG A 124 14.29 5.23 13.36
CA ARG A 124 15.44 4.34 13.20
C ARG A 124 16.65 5.03 12.60
N TYR A 125 16.46 5.88 11.60
CA TYR A 125 17.55 6.67 11.02
C TYR A 125 18.24 7.54 12.08
N TYR A 126 17.45 8.22 12.92
CA TYR A 126 17.97 9.04 14.02
C TYR A 126 18.60 8.22 15.15
N ALA A 127 18.00 7.07 15.50
CA ALA A 127 18.56 6.17 16.52
C ALA A 127 19.93 5.61 16.09
N LEU A 128 20.08 5.25 14.82
CA LEU A 128 21.35 4.80 14.25
C LEU A 128 22.41 5.91 14.27
N LYS A 129 22.02 7.17 14.05
CA LYS A 129 22.95 8.31 14.12
C LYS A 129 23.41 8.62 15.54
N LYS A 130 22.57 8.36 16.55
CA LYS A 130 22.88 8.64 17.97
C LYS A 130 23.38 7.41 18.76
N GLY A 131 23.46 6.23 18.15
CA GLY A 131 23.95 5.01 18.83
C GLY A 131 23.00 4.41 19.86
N TYR A 132 21.72 4.79 19.88
CA TYR A 132 20.74 4.27 20.83
C TYR A 132 20.01 3.04 20.28
N SER A 133 19.87 2.00 21.11
CA SER A 133 19.02 0.84 20.82
C SER A 133 17.57 1.17 21.20
N TYR A 134 16.80 1.66 20.23
CA TYR A 134 15.39 2.02 20.45
C TYR A 134 14.49 0.78 20.39
N SER A 135 13.65 0.57 21.41
CA SER A 135 12.68 -0.54 21.47
C SER A 135 11.42 -0.20 20.68
N VAL A 136 11.33 -0.71 19.45
CA VAL A 136 10.25 -0.46 18.49
C VAL A 136 8.91 -1.04 18.97
N GLY A 137 8.94 -2.06 19.83
CA GLY A 137 7.73 -2.73 20.32
C GLY A 137 6.74 -1.80 21.02
N VAL A 138 7.23 -0.78 21.74
CA VAL A 138 6.39 0.15 22.51
C VAL A 138 5.70 1.17 21.60
N LEU A 139 6.42 1.71 20.62
CA LEU A 139 5.84 2.68 19.68
C LEU A 139 4.84 1.98 18.75
N PHE A 140 5.15 0.75 18.37
CA PHE A 140 4.27 -0.10 17.56
C PHE A 140 2.98 -0.50 18.30
N SER A 141 3.08 -0.92 19.57
CA SER A 141 1.90 -1.27 20.34
C SER A 141 0.99 -0.07 20.57
N VAL A 142 1.55 1.11 20.86
CA VAL A 142 0.77 2.35 21.04
C VAL A 142 0.02 2.71 19.75
N PHE A 143 0.66 2.66 18.59
CA PHE A 143 -0.01 2.97 17.32
C PHE A 143 -1.08 1.96 16.92
N ILE A 144 -0.83 0.65 17.12
CA ILE A 144 -1.84 -0.38 16.88
C ILE A 144 -3.03 -0.19 17.81
N ILE A 145 -2.80 0.03 19.11
CA ILE A 145 -3.87 0.25 20.08
C ILE A 145 -4.65 1.51 19.71
N SER A 146 -3.98 2.60 19.36
CA SER A 146 -4.64 3.84 18.95
C SER A 146 -5.47 3.68 17.68
N PHE A 147 -5.00 2.89 16.71
CA PHE A 147 -5.74 2.58 15.49
C PHE A 147 -6.95 1.68 15.76
N ILE A 148 -6.78 0.62 16.55
CA ILE A 148 -7.88 -0.26 16.95
C ILE A 148 -8.95 0.54 17.70
N ILE A 149 -8.55 1.39 18.65
CA ILE A 149 -9.46 2.27 19.38
C ILE A 149 -10.17 3.24 18.42
N ALA A 150 -9.44 3.87 17.49
CA ALA A 150 -10.04 4.78 16.52
C ALA A 150 -11.05 4.07 15.62
N VAL A 151 -10.71 2.88 15.09
CA VAL A 151 -11.61 2.06 14.28
C VAL A 151 -12.83 1.60 15.09
N PHE A 152 -12.63 1.18 16.34
CA PHE A 152 -13.71 0.70 17.20
C PHE A 152 -14.66 1.83 17.61
N ILE A 153 -14.12 3.00 17.99
CA ILE A 153 -14.92 4.21 18.26
C ILE A 153 -15.70 4.59 17.00
N PHE A 154 -15.07 4.59 15.84
CA PHE A 154 -15.71 4.96 14.58
C PHE A 154 -16.86 3.99 14.21
N ILE A 155 -16.66 2.68 14.41
CA ILE A 155 -17.70 1.66 14.20
C ILE A 155 -18.82 1.77 15.24
N SER A 156 -18.49 2.01 16.52
CA SER A 156 -19.49 2.16 17.59
C SER A 156 -20.34 3.41 17.40
N LEU A 157 -19.73 4.52 17.01
CA LEU A 157 -20.46 5.77 16.71
C LEU A 157 -21.42 5.55 15.52
N ALA A 158 -20.97 4.84 14.49
CA ALA A 158 -21.78 4.48 13.32
C ALA A 158 -22.91 3.47 13.63
N ARG A 159 -22.92 2.82 14.80
CA ARG A 159 -24.02 1.92 15.22
C ARG A 159 -25.05 2.58 16.14
N MET A 160 -24.68 3.67 16.83
CA MET A 160 -25.58 4.38 17.76
C MET A 160 -26.40 5.49 17.09
N LEU A 161 -26.03 5.89 15.88
CA LEU A 161 -26.70 6.89 15.03
C LEU A 161 -27.47 6.19 13.91
#